data_AF-A0A9D5IR26-F1
#
_entry.id   AF-A0A9D5IR26-F1
#
_cell.length_a   1.000
_cell.length_b   1.000
_cell.length_c   1.000
_cell.angle_alpha   90.00
_cell.angle_beta   90.00
_cell.angle_gamma   90.00
#
_symmetry.space_group_name_H-M   'P 1'
#
loop_
_entity.id
_entity.type
_entity.pdbx_description
1 polymer ?
#
loop_
_entity_poly.entity_id
_entity_poly.type
_entity_poly.pdbx_seq_one_letter_code
_entity_poly.pdbx_strand_id
1 'polypeptide(L)' 'MNPRLAAAKALAAVLSGKASLNSSLPTQLDKVEDRDRGFTQDLAFGTARWQPRLSALAEKLLQKPFKAADADVEALL' A
#
# COMPACT_ATOMS: atom_id res chain seq x y z
N MET A 1 8.60 12.56 3.97
CA MET A 1 8.38 11.12 4.29
C MET A 1 8.92 10.26 3.16
N ASN A 2 9.40 9.04 3.43
CA ASN A 2 9.83 8.12 2.37
C ASN A 2 8.63 7.73 1.47
N PRO A 3 8.76 7.75 0.13
CA PRO A 3 7.65 7.47 -0.79
C PRO A 3 7.09 6.04 -0.67
N ARG A 4 7.92 5.03 -0.37
CA ARG A 4 7.47 3.65 -0.16
C ARG A 4 6.60 3.55 1.08
N LEU A 5 7.03 4.20 2.17
CA LEU A 5 6.26 4.28 3.41
C LEU A 5 4.93 5.02 3.21
N ALA A 6 4.93 6.08 2.40
CA ALA A 6 3.73 6.84 2.08
C ALA A 6 2.71 6.00 1.30
N ALA A 7 3.16 5.28 0.27
CA ALA A 7 2.32 4.37 -0.51
C ALA A 7 1.77 3.24 0.37
N ALA A 8 2.62 2.59 1.18
CA ALA A 8 2.21 1.51 2.08
C ALA A 8 1.16 1.98 3.11
N LYS A 9 1.31 3.17 3.70
CA LYS A 9 0.29 3.73 4.62
C LYS A 9 -1.05 4.00 3.94
N ALA A 10 -1.03 4.48 2.70
CA ALA A 10 -2.25 4.68 1.93
C ALA A 10 -2.93 3.34 1.61
N LEU A 11 -2.14 2.33 1.20
CA LEU A 11 -2.61 0.98 0.87
C LEU A 11 -3.13 0.21 2.09
N ALA A 12 -2.48 0.32 3.24
CA ALA A 12 -2.92 -0.36 4.47
C ALA A 12 -4.35 0.05 4.87
N ALA A 13 -4.73 1.31 4.65
CA ALA A 13 -6.10 1.77 4.88
C ALA A 13 -7.11 1.14 3.90
N VAL A 14 -6.68 0.85 2.68
CA VAL A 14 -7.48 0.17 1.65
C VAL A 14 -7.61 -1.31 1.95
N LEU A 15 -6.50 -1.99 2.23
CA LEU A 15 -6.47 -3.42 2.57
C LEU A 15 -7.27 -3.74 3.84
N SER A 16 -7.26 -2.84 4.82
CA SER A 16 -8.08 -2.97 6.03
C SER A 16 -9.55 -2.56 5.84
N GLY A 17 -9.97 -2.16 4.64
CA GLY A 17 -11.35 -1.77 4.35
C GLY A 17 -11.80 -0.46 5.00
N LYS A 18 -10.87 0.35 5.52
CA LYS A 18 -11.17 1.59 6.25
C LYS A 18 -11.31 2.81 5.35
N ALA A 19 -10.74 2.77 4.14
CA ALA A 19 -10.73 3.87 3.19
C ALA A 19 -10.59 3.38 1.74
N SER A 20 -10.85 4.26 0.78
CA SER A 20 -10.45 4.04 -0.61
C SER A 20 -9.08 4.66 -0.87
N LEU A 21 -8.40 4.25 -1.93
CA LEU A 21 -7.11 4.84 -2.26
C LEU A 21 -7.22 6.33 -2.59
N ASN A 22 -8.35 6.74 -3.17
CA ASN A 22 -8.64 8.15 -3.47
C ASN A 22 -8.79 9.01 -2.22
N SER A 23 -9.21 8.43 -1.08
CA SER A 23 -9.30 9.17 0.19
C SER A 23 -8.05 9.04 1.05
N SER A 24 -7.34 7.91 1.02
CA SER A 24 -6.15 7.71 1.86
C SER A 24 -4.88 8.33 1.28
N LEU A 25 -4.68 8.28 -0.04
CA LEU A 25 -3.44 8.71 -0.70
C LEU A 25 -3.14 10.22 -0.59
N PRO A 26 -4.09 11.15 -0.77
CA PRO A 26 -3.81 12.59 -0.66
C PRO A 26 -3.15 12.96 0.67
N THR A 27 -3.67 12.42 1.78
CA THR A 27 -3.12 12.68 3.12
C THR A 27 -1.68 12.20 3.33
N GLN A 28 -1.23 11.24 2.52
CA GLN A 28 0.16 10.78 2.53
C GLN A 28 1.03 11.61 1.59
N LEU A 29 0.50 12.04 0.43
CA LEU A 29 1.21 12.91 -0.50
C LEU A 29 1.57 14.27 0.12
N ASP A 30 0.71 14.81 0.98
CA ASP A 30 0.99 16.05 1.73
C ASP A 30 2.23 15.94 2.64
N LYS A 31 2.65 14.73 2.97
CA LYS A 31 3.80 14.43 3.84
C LYS A 31 5.05 14.03 3.06
N VAL A 32 4.97 14.02 1.73
CA VAL A 32 6.06 13.64 0.82
C VAL A 32 6.53 14.87 0.05
N GLU A 33 7.84 14.98 -0.15
CA GLU A 33 8.46 16.03 -0.96
C GLU A 33 7.89 16.02 -2.38
N ASP A 34 7.74 17.19 -3.01
CA ASP A 34 7.07 17.32 -4.31
C ASP A 34 7.67 16.41 -5.39
N ARG A 35 9.00 16.26 -5.41
CA ARG A 35 9.72 15.38 -6.35
C ARG A 35 9.37 13.90 -6.20
N ASP A 36 8.96 13.47 -5.00
CA ASP A 36 8.70 12.07 -4.64
C ASP A 36 7.20 11.72 -4.72
N ARG A 37 6.33 12.71 -4.95
CA ARG A 37 4.87 12.52 -5.06
C ARG A 37 4.50 11.62 -6.24
N GLY A 38 5.08 11.88 -7.42
CA GLY A 38 4.81 11.06 -8.61
C GLY A 38 5.19 9.59 -8.39
N PHE A 39 6.35 9.36 -7.78
CA PHE A 39 6.81 8.00 -7.46
C PHE A 39 5.97 7.34 -6.36
N THR A 40 5.47 8.09 -5.37
CA THR A 40 4.52 7.59 -4.36
C THR A 40 3.20 7.15 -4.98
N GLN A 41 2.68 7.94 -5.93
CA GLN A 41 1.45 7.60 -6.65
C GLN A 41 1.65 6.35 -7.51
N ASP A 42 2.77 6.26 -8.23
CA ASP A 42 3.11 5.09 -9.06
C ASP A 42 3.14 3.80 -8.23
N LEU A 43 3.81 3.82 -7.07
CA LEU A 43 3.80 2.70 -6.13
C LEU A 43 2.38 2.37 -5.64
N ALA A 44 1.63 3.37 -5.17
CA ALA A 44 0.31 3.15 -4.59
C ALA A 44 -0.68 2.56 -5.62
N PHE A 45 -0.79 3.16 -6.80
CA PHE A 45 -1.69 2.68 -7.85
C PHE A 45 -1.19 1.38 -8.49
N GLY A 46 0.13 1.24 -8.65
CA GLY A 46 0.77 0.02 -9.17
C GLY A 46 0.49 -1.17 -8.27
N THR A 47 0.79 -1.07 -6.98
CA THR A 47 0.53 -2.14 -6.01
C THR A 47 -0.96 -2.43 -5.91
N ALA A 48 -1.84 -1.42 -5.85
CA ALA A 48 -3.29 -1.65 -5.83
C ALA A 48 -3.78 -2.43 -7.06
N ARG A 49 -3.27 -2.12 -8.26
CA ARG A 49 -3.60 -2.85 -9.49
C ARG A 49 -3.16 -4.31 -9.44
N TRP A 50 -1.98 -4.58 -8.88
CA TRP A 50 -1.40 -5.91 -8.83
C TRP A 50 -1.75 -6.69 -7.55
N GLN A 51 -2.51 -6.10 -6.62
CA GLN A 51 -2.80 -6.68 -5.30
C GLN A 51 -3.33 -8.12 -5.36
N PRO A 52 -4.28 -8.49 -6.25
CA PRO A 52 -4.76 -9.88 -6.31
C PRO A 52 -3.65 -10.88 -6.66
N ARG A 53 -2.72 -10.48 -7.54
CA ARG A 53 -1.58 -11.29 -7.94
C ARG A 53 -0.53 -11.37 -6.81
N LEU A 54 -0.24 -10.25 -6.15
CA LEU A 54 0.70 -10.20 -5.02
C LEU A 54 0.18 -11.03 -3.85
N SER A 55 -1.11 -10.95 -3.55
CA SER A 55 -1.78 -11.77 -2.53
C SER A 55 -1.67 -13.27 -2.84
N ALA A 56 -1.98 -13.69 -4.07
CA ALA A 56 -1.84 -15.08 -4.48
C ALA A 56 -0.38 -15.60 -4.44
N LEU A 57 0.61 -14.72 -4.66
CA LEU A 57 2.02 -15.06 -4.48
C LEU A 57 2.38 -15.17 -2.99
N ALA A 58 1.91 -14.24 -2.16
CA ALA A 58 2.14 -14.26 -0.72
C ALA A 58 1.59 -15.55 -0.07
N GLU A 59 0.39 -15.99 -0.47
CA GLU A 59 -0.20 -17.26 -0.02
C GLU A 59 0.65 -18.50 -0.36
N LYS A 60 1.43 -18.45 -1.44
CA LYS A 60 2.31 -19.55 -1.85
C LYS A 60 3.69 -19.50 -1.19
N LEU A 61 4.17 -18.30 -0.87
CA LEU A 61 5.54 -18.08 -0.41
C LEU A 61 5.64 -17.98 1.11
N LEU A 62 4.59 -17.51 1.78
CA LEU A 62 4.57 -17.37 3.23
C LEU A 62 4.12 -18.68 3.88
N GLN A 63 4.88 -19.14 4.89
CA GLN A 63 4.45 -20.27 5.73
C GLN A 63 3.17 -19.95 6.52
N LYS A 64 2.94 -18.67 6.82
CA LYS A 64 1.74 -18.16 7.50
C LYS A 64 1.20 -16.98 6.70
N PRO A 65 -0.05 -17.02 6.21
CA PRO A 65 -0.64 -15.89 5.49
C PRO A 65 -0.77 -14.68 6.41
N PHE A 66 -0.86 -13.49 5.81
CA PHE A 66 -1.18 -12.27 6.55
C PHE A 66 -2.55 -12.39 7.22
N LYS A 67 -2.64 -11.90 8.45
CA LYS A 67 -3.91 -11.71 9.14
C LYS A 67 -4.43 -10.31 8.84
N ALA A 68 -5.71 -10.09 9.12
CA ALA A 68 -6.31 -8.75 9.00
C ALA A 68 -5.57 -7.67 9.82
N ALA A 69 -4.90 -8.05 10.91
CA ALA A 69 -4.08 -7.15 11.73
C ALA A 69 -2.74 -6.78 11.08
N ASP A 70 -2.28 -7.54 10.09
CA ASP A 70 -0.96 -7.39 9.43
C ASP A 70 -1.07 -6.58 8.12
N ALA A 71 -2.17 -5.85 7.91
CA ALA A 71 -2.44 -5.11 6.67
C ALA A 71 -1.39 -4.02 6.38
N ASP A 72 -0.72 -3.51 7.41
CA ASP A 72 0.40 -2.58 7.27
C ASP A 72 1.66 -3.26 6.72
N VAL A 73 1.91 -4.51 7.10
CA VAL A 73 2.99 -5.34 6.57
C VAL A 73 2.67 -5.84 5.16
N GLU A 74 1.43 -6.28 4.90
CA GLU A 74 0.99 -6.66 3.55
C GLU A 74 1.15 -5.51 2.55
N ALA A 75 0.88 -4.26 2.99
CA ALA A 75 1.02 -3.08 2.16
C ALA A 75 2.47 -2.74 1.75
N LEU A 76 3.47 -3.45 2.27
CA LEU A 76 4.89 -3.30 1.88
C LEU A 76 5.29 -4.19 0.70
N LEU A 77 4.41 -5.07 0.22
CA LEU A 77 4.61 -5.88 -0.99
C LEU A 77 4.54 -5.03 -2.27
#